data_AF-A0A2E4D5Q3-F1
#
_entry.id   AF-A0A2E4D5Q3-F1
#
_cell.length_a   1.000
_cell.length_b   1.000
_cell.length_c   1.000
_cell.angle_alpha   90.00
_cell.angle_beta   90.00
_cell.angle_gamma   90.00
#
_symmetry.space_group_name_H-M   'P 1'
#
loop_
_entity.id
_entity.type
_entity.pdbx_description
1 polymer ?
#
loop_
_entity_poly.entity_id
_entity_poly.type
_entity_poly.pdbx_seq_one_letter_code
_entity_poly.pdbx_strand_id
1 'polypeptide(L)'
;MNSKMPVSSQIGFATLCFIYIVLSFLLVNMTNLYHSLDHESGLYELLGAFSLLITSFLLFFAAYKRSQLQPKKNLPFYLLLGAGIVFFWAWGEELSWGQHMFGTVTPEWLAQVNDQNETNLHNINKKFFDRWLDRCITLVAIIAAVFHLLGKERILNLRIPDYCLGLAFILVPLYRRHETFWDNDIWPIAFLFFPIYVYLAIKKRSTTLAVYCLFFVLTTAVVVYTNHFKIEFLRGNTNVHHEIKEMMFSIICIFYSYRLYIDEKS
;
A
#
# COMPACT_ATOMS: atom_id res chain seq x y z
N MET A 1 10.77 20.96 18.81
CA MET A 1 11.62 19.76 19.02
C MET A 1 11.64 18.98 17.71
N ASN A 2 12.74 19.00 16.96
CA ASN A 2 12.87 18.28 15.69
C ASN A 2 12.97 16.78 16.01
N SER A 3 11.84 16.09 16.15
CA SER A 3 11.84 14.63 16.14
C SER A 3 12.35 14.22 14.76
N LYS A 4 13.59 13.72 14.70
CA LYS A 4 14.14 13.13 13.47
C LYS A 4 13.12 12.13 12.94
N MET A 5 12.81 12.21 11.65
CA MET A 5 11.87 11.28 11.02
C MET A 5 12.38 9.84 11.22
N PRO A 6 11.51 8.87 11.53
CA PRO A 6 11.96 7.51 11.82
C PRO A 6 12.70 6.89 10.63
N VAL A 7 13.82 6.23 10.89
CA VAL A 7 14.65 5.61 9.84
C VAL A 7 13.88 4.54 9.06
N SER A 8 13.05 3.74 9.73
CA SER A 8 12.23 2.74 9.05
C SER A 8 11.23 3.34 8.05
N SER A 9 10.64 4.49 8.39
CA SER A 9 9.72 5.21 7.50
C SER A 9 10.43 5.83 6.29
N GLN A 10 11.66 6.32 6.51
CA GLN A 10 12.54 6.79 5.45
C GLN A 10 12.89 5.67 4.48
N ILE A 11 13.23 4.49 5.00
CA ILE A 11 13.50 3.29 4.19
C ILE A 11 12.24 2.90 3.41
N GLY A 12 11.07 2.84 4.04
CA GLY A 12 9.83 2.48 3.35
C GLY A 12 9.50 3.39 2.16
N PHE A 13 9.65 4.71 2.33
CA PHE A 13 9.49 5.65 1.22
C PHE A 13 10.55 5.44 0.13
N ALA A 14 11.82 5.28 0.51
CA ALA A 14 12.90 5.05 -0.46
C ALA A 14 12.74 3.74 -1.23
N THR A 15 12.30 2.67 -0.58
CA THR A 15 11.96 1.38 -1.21
C THR A 15 10.88 1.58 -2.26
N LEU A 16 9.82 2.34 -1.96
CA LEU A 16 8.76 2.62 -2.93
C LEU A 16 9.27 3.38 -4.16
N CYS A 17 10.06 4.44 -3.96
CA CYS A 17 10.68 5.18 -5.04
C CYS A 17 11.60 4.30 -5.89
N PHE A 18 12.39 3.42 -5.25
CA PHE A 18 13.27 2.48 -5.95
C PHE A 18 12.48 1.49 -6.80
N ILE A 19 11.40 0.91 -6.27
CA ILE A 19 10.50 0.02 -7.01
C ILE A 19 9.97 0.75 -8.26
N TYR A 20 9.52 2.00 -8.13
CA TYR A 20 9.05 2.77 -9.29
C TYR A 20 10.12 2.98 -10.37
N ILE A 21 11.35 3.25 -9.97
CA ILE A 21 12.47 3.41 -10.91
C ILE A 21 12.74 2.09 -11.63
N VAL A 22 12.78 0.98 -10.91
CA VAL A 22 12.98 -0.36 -11.49
C VAL A 22 11.86 -0.72 -12.45
N LEU A 23 10.59 -0.54 -12.06
CA LEU A 23 9.44 -0.81 -12.92
C LEU A 23 9.44 0.07 -14.17
N SER A 24 9.77 1.36 -14.02
CA SER A 24 9.90 2.28 -15.16
C SER A 24 11.02 1.85 -16.11
N PHE A 25 12.16 1.41 -15.57
CA PHE A 25 13.27 0.89 -16.36
C PHE A 25 12.90 -0.39 -17.11
N LEU A 26 12.24 -1.34 -16.42
CA LEU A 26 11.78 -2.60 -17.01
C LEU A 26 10.76 -2.35 -18.11
N LEU A 27 9.77 -1.49 -17.88
CA LEU A 27 8.76 -1.14 -18.87
C LEU A 27 9.38 -0.56 -20.16
N VAL A 28 10.39 0.31 -20.01
CA VAL A 28 11.03 0.99 -21.15
C VAL A 28 11.98 0.08 -21.92
N ASN A 29 12.83 -0.68 -21.21
CA ASN A 29 13.98 -1.38 -21.80
C ASN A 29 13.79 -2.91 -21.91
N MET A 30 12.94 -3.50 -21.06
CA MET A 30 12.82 -4.96 -20.89
C MET A 30 11.34 -5.37 -20.81
N THR A 31 10.50 -4.88 -21.74
CA THR A 31 9.03 -5.03 -21.68
C THR A 31 8.58 -6.50 -21.60
N ASN A 32 9.27 -7.43 -22.26
CA ASN A 32 8.97 -8.86 -22.14
C ASN A 32 9.18 -9.39 -20.71
N LEU A 33 10.28 -8.96 -20.06
CA LEU A 33 10.53 -9.31 -18.66
C LEU A 33 9.47 -8.69 -17.76
N TYR A 34 9.13 -7.42 -17.96
CA TYR A 34 8.08 -6.72 -17.22
C TYR A 34 6.75 -7.50 -17.23
N HIS A 35 6.29 -7.95 -18.40
CA HIS A 35 5.06 -8.74 -18.50
C HIS A 35 5.21 -10.18 -17.99
N SER A 36 6.39 -10.80 -18.09
CA SER A 36 6.58 -12.17 -17.59
C SER A 36 6.48 -12.30 -16.06
N LEU A 37 6.60 -11.19 -15.34
CA LEU A 37 6.46 -11.16 -13.88
C LEU A 37 4.99 -11.19 -13.41
N ASP A 38 4.04 -10.95 -14.32
CA ASP A 38 2.58 -10.93 -14.12
C ASP A 38 1.95 -12.22 -14.64
N HIS A 39 1.82 -13.20 -13.76
CA HIS A 39 1.08 -14.44 -13.97
C HIS A 39 0.61 -14.95 -12.60
N GLU A 40 -0.34 -15.89 -12.59
CA GLU A 40 -0.83 -16.52 -11.35
C GLU A 40 0.33 -17.13 -10.55
N SER A 41 0.43 -16.80 -9.26
CA SER A 41 1.58 -17.08 -8.40
C SER A 41 2.90 -16.42 -8.85
N GLY A 42 2.80 -15.32 -9.59
CA GLY A 42 3.91 -14.53 -10.10
C GLY A 42 4.63 -13.74 -9.01
N LEU A 43 5.67 -13.00 -9.40
CA LEU A 43 6.52 -12.29 -8.45
C LEU A 43 5.74 -11.23 -7.66
N TYR A 44 4.82 -10.51 -8.30
CA TYR A 44 4.06 -9.43 -7.69
C TYR A 44 3.06 -9.94 -6.65
N GLU A 45 2.24 -10.94 -7.00
CA GLU A 45 1.31 -11.61 -6.08
C GLU A 45 2.05 -12.22 -4.88
N LEU A 46 3.16 -12.95 -5.11
CA LEU A 46 3.90 -13.59 -4.01
C LEU A 46 4.53 -12.57 -3.05
N LEU A 47 5.11 -11.49 -3.58
CA LEU A 47 5.64 -10.40 -2.76
C LEU A 47 4.52 -9.66 -2.01
N GLY A 48 3.37 -9.46 -2.66
CA GLY A 48 2.18 -8.89 -2.06
C GLY A 48 1.67 -9.72 -0.89
N ALA A 49 1.40 -11.01 -1.14
CA ALA A 49 0.98 -11.98 -0.15
C ALA A 49 1.97 -12.03 1.04
N PHE A 50 3.26 -12.20 0.78
CA PHE A 50 4.25 -12.25 1.85
C PHE A 50 4.29 -10.96 2.68
N SER A 51 4.11 -9.81 2.05
CA SER A 51 4.05 -8.51 2.72
C SER A 51 2.78 -8.35 3.58
N LEU A 52 1.63 -8.86 3.12
CA LEU A 52 0.40 -8.92 3.90
C LEU A 52 0.56 -9.79 5.14
N LEU A 53 1.21 -10.96 5.01
CA LEU A 53 1.48 -11.86 6.13
C LEU A 53 2.40 -11.22 7.18
N ILE A 54 3.50 -10.58 6.75
CA ILE A 54 4.39 -9.85 7.66
C ILE A 54 3.62 -8.73 8.39
N THR A 55 2.82 -7.97 7.65
CA THR A 55 2.00 -6.89 8.22
C THR A 55 1.05 -7.42 9.29
N SER A 56 0.37 -8.53 9.01
CA SER A 56 -0.51 -9.20 9.96
C SER A 56 0.20 -9.54 11.27
N PHE A 57 1.36 -10.22 11.20
CA PHE A 57 2.12 -10.58 12.40
C PHE A 57 2.62 -9.37 13.19
N LEU A 58 3.09 -8.32 12.50
CA LEU A 58 3.50 -7.07 13.17
C LEU A 58 2.33 -6.41 13.91
N LEU A 59 1.13 -6.44 13.34
CA LEU A 59 -0.09 -5.94 14.01
C LEU A 59 -0.49 -6.81 15.20
N PHE A 60 -0.38 -8.13 15.10
CA PHE A 60 -0.59 -9.03 16.25
C PHE A 60 0.43 -8.80 17.36
N PHE A 61 1.70 -8.61 17.02
CA PHE A 61 2.73 -8.29 18.00
C PHE A 61 2.50 -6.92 18.65
N ALA A 62 2.04 -5.92 17.88
CA ALA A 62 1.64 -4.62 18.42
C ALA A 62 0.46 -4.77 19.40
N ALA A 63 -0.59 -5.51 19.03
CA ALA A 63 -1.73 -5.78 19.89
C ALA A 63 -1.33 -6.54 21.17
N TYR A 64 -0.49 -7.58 21.03
CA TYR A 64 0.04 -8.34 22.15
C TYR A 64 0.84 -7.46 23.10
N LYS A 65 1.80 -6.70 22.58
CA LYS A 65 2.61 -5.77 23.38
C LYS A 65 1.74 -4.79 24.14
N ARG A 66 0.72 -4.21 23.48
CA ARG A 66 -0.24 -3.33 24.14
C ARG A 66 -1.01 -4.01 25.27
N SER A 67 -1.42 -5.26 25.09
CA SER A 67 -2.13 -6.03 26.13
C SER A 67 -1.29 -6.30 27.37
N GLN A 68 0.05 -6.37 27.22
CA GLN A 68 0.97 -6.50 28.36
C GLN A 68 1.08 -5.19 29.16
N LEU A 69 0.90 -4.04 28.49
CA LEU A 69 1.09 -2.72 29.09
C LEU A 69 -0.19 -2.13 29.66
N GLN A 70 -1.34 -2.59 29.19
CA GLN A 70 -2.64 -2.12 29.63
C GLN A 70 -3.48 -3.29 30.16
N PRO A 71 -3.76 -3.35 31.47
CA PRO A 71 -4.49 -4.48 32.06
C PRO A 71 -5.94 -4.60 31.54
N LYS A 72 -6.52 -3.51 31.03
CA LYS A 72 -7.82 -3.52 30.36
C LYS A 72 -7.64 -3.37 28.85
N LYS A 73 -8.20 -4.32 28.09
CA LYS A 73 -8.27 -4.26 26.62
C LYS A 73 -9.07 -3.03 26.21
N ASN A 74 -8.42 -2.08 25.56
CA ASN A 74 -9.01 -0.81 25.13
C ASN A 74 -9.32 -0.83 23.62
N LEU A 75 -9.98 0.21 23.11
CA LEU A 75 -10.32 0.32 21.68
C LEU A 75 -9.14 0.06 20.74
N PRO A 76 -7.97 0.72 20.90
CA PRO A 76 -6.87 0.49 19.96
C PRO A 76 -6.21 -0.89 20.04
N PHE A 77 -6.32 -1.62 21.16
CA PHE A 77 -6.01 -3.07 21.17
C PHE A 77 -6.89 -3.83 20.18
N TYR A 78 -8.22 -3.61 20.21
CA TYR A 78 -9.15 -4.27 19.29
C TYR A 78 -8.96 -3.82 17.84
N LEU A 79 -8.59 -2.55 17.60
CA LEU A 79 -8.26 -2.06 16.26
C LEU A 79 -7.01 -2.76 15.69
N LEU A 80 -5.94 -2.90 16.49
CA LEU A 80 -4.72 -3.60 16.06
C LEU A 80 -4.99 -5.09 15.81
N LEU A 81 -5.72 -5.75 16.72
CA LEU A 81 -6.08 -7.16 16.58
C LEU A 81 -6.97 -7.39 15.35
N GLY A 82 -8.02 -6.58 15.18
CA GLY A 82 -8.92 -6.65 14.05
C GLY A 82 -8.20 -6.38 12.72
N ALA A 83 -7.32 -5.39 12.68
CA ALA A 83 -6.48 -5.14 11.50
C ALA A 83 -5.57 -6.34 11.20
N GLY A 84 -4.93 -6.94 12.21
CA GLY A 84 -4.11 -8.15 12.01
C GLY A 84 -4.92 -9.30 11.40
N ILE A 85 -6.14 -9.56 11.89
CA ILE A 85 -7.04 -10.59 11.33
C ILE A 85 -7.38 -10.29 9.86
N VAL A 86 -7.72 -9.03 9.55
CA VAL A 86 -8.05 -8.63 8.17
C VAL A 86 -6.87 -8.81 7.23
N PHE A 87 -5.65 -8.42 7.64
CA PHE A 87 -4.45 -8.62 6.82
C PHE A 87 -4.05 -10.11 6.68
N PHE A 88 -4.28 -10.93 7.71
CA PHE A 88 -4.08 -12.38 7.62
C PHE A 88 -5.06 -13.01 6.63
N TRP A 89 -6.33 -12.61 6.70
CA TRP A 89 -7.34 -13.08 5.77
C TRP A 89 -7.01 -12.63 4.34
N ALA A 90 -6.64 -11.37 4.13
CA ALA A 90 -6.21 -10.87 2.83
C ALA A 90 -5.02 -11.65 2.25
N TRP A 91 -4.03 -12.01 3.08
CA TRP A 91 -2.94 -12.89 2.65
C TRP A 91 -3.42 -14.26 2.15
N GLY A 92 -4.37 -14.87 2.85
CA GLY A 92 -4.94 -16.14 2.44
C GLY A 92 -5.76 -16.05 1.16
N GLU A 93 -6.57 -14.98 1.03
CA GLU A 93 -7.35 -14.70 -0.16
C GLU A 93 -6.47 -14.49 -1.40
N GLU A 94 -5.36 -13.76 -1.26
CA GLU A 94 -4.36 -13.52 -2.33
C GLU A 94 -3.75 -14.83 -2.86
N LEU A 95 -3.56 -15.83 -2.00
CA LEU A 95 -2.94 -17.12 -2.36
C LEU A 95 -3.96 -18.23 -2.61
N SER A 96 -5.26 -17.96 -2.59
CA SER A 96 -6.30 -19.00 -2.69
C SER A 96 -6.09 -20.18 -1.74
N TRP A 97 -5.66 -19.85 -0.52
CA TRP A 97 -5.26 -20.81 0.52
C TRP A 97 -6.28 -21.91 0.82
N GLY A 98 -7.59 -21.66 0.68
CA GLY A 98 -8.65 -22.64 0.92
C GLY A 98 -8.58 -23.83 -0.03
N GLN A 99 -8.24 -23.58 -1.29
CA GLN A 99 -8.08 -24.60 -2.32
C GLN A 99 -6.80 -25.40 -2.11
N HIS A 100 -5.69 -24.71 -1.84
CA HIS A 100 -4.38 -25.37 -1.63
C HIS A 100 -4.29 -26.15 -0.32
N MET A 101 -4.84 -25.63 0.79
CA MET A 101 -4.74 -26.29 2.09
C MET A 101 -5.72 -27.45 2.24
N PHE A 102 -6.93 -27.34 1.66
CA PHE A 102 -7.99 -28.33 1.85
C PHE A 102 -8.29 -29.17 0.60
N GLY A 103 -7.60 -28.93 -0.51
CA GLY A 103 -7.83 -29.64 -1.78
C GLY A 103 -9.25 -29.44 -2.31
N THR A 104 -9.88 -28.33 -1.95
CA THR A 104 -11.29 -28.06 -2.30
C THR A 104 -11.39 -27.73 -3.78
N VAL A 105 -12.37 -28.34 -4.46
CA VAL A 105 -12.70 -27.98 -5.85
C VAL A 105 -13.62 -26.77 -5.80
N THR A 106 -13.38 -25.80 -6.69
CA THR A 106 -14.23 -24.63 -6.86
C THR A 106 -15.66 -25.07 -7.20
N PRO A 107 -16.66 -24.77 -6.33
CA PRO A 107 -18.04 -25.12 -6.61
C PRO A 107 -18.56 -24.44 -7.87
N GLU A 108 -19.46 -25.09 -8.60
CA GLU A 108 -19.98 -24.59 -9.89
C GLU A 108 -20.57 -23.17 -9.79
N TRP A 109 -21.27 -22.87 -8.69
CA TRP A 109 -21.83 -21.52 -8.45
C TRP A 109 -20.74 -20.45 -8.26
N LEU A 110 -19.57 -20.82 -7.74
CA LEU A 110 -18.45 -19.91 -7.52
C LEU A 110 -17.62 -19.78 -8.80
N ALA A 111 -17.41 -20.87 -9.53
CA ALA A 111 -16.73 -20.89 -10.83
C ALA A 111 -17.42 -19.97 -11.86
N GLN A 112 -18.73 -19.75 -11.75
CA GLN A 112 -19.48 -18.83 -12.61
C GLN A 112 -19.15 -17.35 -12.40
N VAL A 113 -18.61 -16.99 -11.23
CA VAL A 113 -18.37 -15.60 -10.84
C VAL A 113 -16.92 -15.31 -10.45
N ASN A 114 -16.09 -16.34 -10.25
CA ASN A 114 -14.68 -16.22 -9.91
C ASN A 114 -13.82 -16.27 -11.18
N ASP A 115 -13.09 -15.19 -11.46
CA ASP A 115 -12.32 -15.02 -12.70
C ASP A 115 -11.16 -16.03 -12.87
N GLN A 116 -10.73 -16.70 -11.80
CA GLN A 116 -9.61 -17.66 -11.80
C GLN A 116 -10.05 -19.09 -11.47
N ASN A 117 -11.37 -19.35 -11.38
CA ASN A 117 -11.91 -20.64 -10.98
C ASN A 117 -11.32 -21.14 -9.64
N GLU A 118 -11.19 -20.23 -8.67
CA GLU A 118 -10.66 -20.51 -7.33
C GLU A 118 -11.72 -20.41 -6.23
N THR A 119 -11.36 -20.82 -5.01
CA THR A 119 -12.26 -20.75 -3.84
C THR A 119 -12.22 -19.42 -3.08
N ASN A 120 -11.36 -18.48 -3.48
CA ASN A 120 -11.27 -17.17 -2.82
C ASN A 120 -12.44 -16.23 -3.22
N LEU A 121 -12.68 -15.24 -2.38
CA LEU A 121 -13.60 -14.13 -2.66
C LEU A 121 -12.91 -13.03 -3.48
N HIS A 122 -11.59 -12.89 -3.36
CA HIS A 122 -10.80 -11.86 -4.07
C HIS A 122 -11.04 -11.90 -5.59
N ASN A 123 -11.21 -13.09 -6.18
CA ASN A 123 -11.42 -13.25 -7.61
C ASN A 123 -12.89 -13.21 -8.08
N ILE A 124 -13.87 -13.06 -7.18
CA ILE A 124 -15.30 -12.93 -7.56
C ILE A 124 -15.58 -11.58 -8.23
N ASN A 125 -14.88 -10.53 -7.82
CA ASN A 125 -15.01 -9.20 -8.40
C ASN A 125 -13.73 -8.41 -8.15
N LYS A 126 -12.65 -8.80 -8.85
CA LYS A 126 -11.31 -8.20 -8.65
C LYS A 126 -11.37 -6.67 -8.74
N LYS A 127 -12.11 -6.14 -9.74
CA LYS A 127 -12.36 -4.70 -9.91
C LYS A 127 -13.02 -4.02 -8.70
N PHE A 128 -13.90 -4.71 -7.98
CA PHE A 128 -14.50 -4.17 -6.76
C PHE A 128 -13.47 -4.05 -5.65
N PHE A 129 -12.71 -5.11 -5.37
CA PHE A 129 -11.67 -5.11 -4.33
C PHE A 129 -10.60 -4.06 -4.62
N ASP A 130 -10.17 -3.96 -5.88
CA ASP A 130 -9.27 -2.92 -6.37
C ASP A 130 -9.74 -1.50 -6.02
N ARG A 131 -10.99 -1.17 -6.36
CA ARG A 131 -11.57 0.15 -6.11
C ARG A 131 -11.70 0.44 -4.62
N TRP A 132 -12.01 -0.58 -3.83
CA TRP A 132 -12.04 -0.46 -2.37
C TRP A 132 -10.65 -0.17 -1.80
N LEU A 133 -9.64 -0.89 -2.27
CA LEU A 133 -8.25 -0.66 -1.88
C LEU A 133 -7.82 0.78 -2.21
N ASP A 134 -8.09 1.27 -3.43
CA ASP A 134 -7.75 2.64 -3.84
C ASP A 134 -8.39 3.70 -2.94
N ARG A 135 -9.65 3.48 -2.56
CA ARG A 135 -10.38 4.37 -1.66
C ARG A 135 -9.79 4.36 -0.25
N CYS A 136 -9.46 3.18 0.26
CA CYS A 136 -8.82 3.03 1.57
C CYS A 136 -7.44 3.73 1.61
N ILE A 137 -6.61 3.52 0.57
CA ILE A 137 -5.30 4.16 0.46
C ILE A 137 -5.44 5.68 0.40
N THR A 138 -6.34 6.18 -0.46
CA THR A 138 -6.63 7.61 -0.61
C THR A 138 -7.09 8.21 0.72
N LEU A 139 -7.98 7.53 1.44
CA LEU A 139 -8.49 7.97 2.73
C LEU A 139 -7.37 8.04 3.78
N VAL A 140 -6.52 7.01 3.88
CA VAL A 140 -5.35 7.00 4.79
C VAL A 140 -4.40 8.16 4.48
N ALA A 141 -4.11 8.39 3.20
CA ALA A 141 -3.25 9.48 2.75
C ALA A 141 -3.82 10.86 3.15
N ILE A 142 -5.12 11.10 2.90
CA ILE A 142 -5.81 12.34 3.25
C ILE A 142 -5.82 12.55 4.76
N ILE A 143 -6.23 11.53 5.52
CA ILE A 143 -6.28 11.60 6.99
C ILE A 143 -4.89 11.92 7.55
N ALA A 144 -3.84 11.23 7.08
CA ALA A 144 -2.47 11.49 7.53
C ALA A 144 -2.05 12.93 7.21
N ALA A 145 -2.26 13.41 5.98
CA ALA A 145 -1.88 14.75 5.56
C ALA A 145 -2.61 15.84 6.36
N VAL A 146 -3.93 15.69 6.56
CA VAL A 146 -4.73 16.62 7.37
C VAL A 146 -4.26 16.63 8.83
N PHE A 147 -4.04 15.47 9.43
CA PHE A 147 -3.57 15.41 10.83
C PHE A 147 -2.17 16.00 11.00
N HIS A 148 -1.27 15.79 10.04
CA HIS A 148 0.03 16.45 10.02
C HIS A 148 -0.07 17.98 9.94
N LEU A 149 -0.99 18.50 9.13
CA LEU A 149 -1.26 19.94 9.04
C LEU A 149 -1.77 20.50 10.37
N LEU A 150 -2.63 19.73 11.05
CA LEU A 150 -3.15 20.04 12.39
C LEU A 150 -2.13 19.81 13.51
N GLY A 151 -0.91 19.34 13.20
CA GLY A 151 0.13 19.05 14.19
C GLY A 151 -0.18 17.86 15.11
N LYS A 152 -1.11 16.99 14.72
CA LYS A 152 -1.47 15.76 15.45
C LYS A 152 -0.66 14.58 14.92
N GLU A 153 -0.21 13.71 15.82
CA GLU A 153 0.52 12.47 15.48
C GLU A 153 -0.28 11.20 15.77
N ARG A 154 -1.48 11.32 16.33
CA ARG A 154 -2.30 10.19 16.76
C ARG A 154 -3.78 10.37 16.45
N ILE A 155 -4.44 9.25 16.20
CA ILE A 155 -5.90 9.09 16.10
C ILE A 155 -6.29 7.91 16.98
N LEU A 156 -7.28 8.08 17.86
CA LEU A 156 -7.74 7.01 18.77
C LEU A 156 -6.60 6.34 19.56
N ASN A 157 -5.61 7.15 19.99
CA ASN A 157 -4.37 6.69 20.64
C ASN A 157 -3.46 5.76 19.81
N LEU A 158 -3.72 5.58 18.52
CA LEU A 158 -2.82 4.95 17.56
C LEU A 158 -2.03 6.01 16.81
N ARG A 159 -0.78 5.70 16.48
CA ARG A 159 0.08 6.60 15.70
C ARG A 159 -0.36 6.61 14.24
N ILE A 160 -0.52 7.79 13.66
CA ILE A 160 -0.78 7.93 12.22
C ILE A 160 0.51 7.66 11.42
N PRO A 161 0.44 7.36 10.10
CA PRO A 161 1.64 7.32 9.27
C PRO A 161 2.39 8.64 9.39
N ASP A 162 3.70 8.62 9.66
CA ASP A 162 4.50 9.85 9.74
C ASP A 162 4.74 10.48 8.37
N TYR A 163 5.55 11.55 8.29
CA TYR A 163 5.68 12.30 7.04
C TYR A 163 6.14 11.46 5.84
N CYS A 164 7.12 10.57 6.04
CA CYS A 164 7.64 9.73 4.96
C CYS A 164 6.61 8.70 4.51
N LEU A 165 5.93 8.03 5.46
CA LEU A 165 4.89 7.06 5.13
C LEU A 165 3.63 7.74 4.55
N GLY A 166 3.30 8.94 5.00
CA GLY A 166 2.22 9.74 4.41
C GLY A 166 2.49 10.08 2.94
N LEU A 167 3.72 10.52 2.61
CA LEU A 167 4.14 10.69 1.22
C LEU A 167 4.10 9.37 0.43
N ALA A 168 4.49 8.25 1.06
CA ALA A 168 4.43 6.93 0.43
C ALA A 168 2.97 6.53 0.10
N PHE A 169 2.03 6.70 1.02
CA PHE A 169 0.61 6.41 0.78
C PHE A 169 -0.02 7.30 -0.30
N ILE A 170 0.41 8.56 -0.44
CA ILE A 170 0.00 9.39 -1.59
C ILE A 170 0.55 8.83 -2.90
N LEU A 171 1.76 8.26 -2.88
CA LEU A 171 2.45 7.78 -4.06
C LEU A 171 2.02 6.37 -4.52
N VAL A 172 1.49 5.52 -3.63
CA VAL A 172 1.08 4.14 -3.99
C VAL A 172 0.09 4.08 -5.16
N PRO A 173 -0.96 4.91 -5.25
CA PRO A 173 -1.91 4.86 -6.36
C PRO A 173 -1.38 5.38 -7.70
N LEU A 174 -0.10 5.77 -7.81
CA LEU A 174 0.46 6.42 -8.99
C LEU A 174 0.51 5.50 -10.23
N TYR A 175 0.72 4.20 -10.03
CA TYR A 175 0.97 3.25 -11.12
C TYR A 175 -0.30 2.52 -11.52
N ARG A 176 -0.92 2.96 -12.63
CA ARG A 176 -2.25 2.51 -13.06
C ARG A 176 -2.38 2.48 -14.57
N ARG A 177 -3.41 1.77 -15.04
CA ARG A 177 -3.80 1.69 -16.45
C ARG A 177 -4.23 3.08 -16.97
N HIS A 178 -3.97 3.36 -18.25
CA HIS A 178 -4.31 4.66 -18.83
C HIS A 178 -5.83 4.92 -18.92
N GLU A 179 -6.63 3.88 -19.19
CA GLU A 179 -8.09 4.00 -19.34
C GLU A 179 -8.79 4.48 -18.07
N THR A 180 -8.23 4.16 -16.90
CA THR A 180 -8.75 4.59 -15.59
C THR A 180 -8.51 6.07 -15.25
N PHE A 181 -7.75 6.83 -16.06
CA PHE A 181 -7.53 8.26 -15.80
C PHE A 181 -8.81 9.11 -15.90
N TRP A 182 -9.81 8.64 -16.65
CA TRP A 182 -11.03 9.41 -16.97
C TRP A 182 -12.32 8.79 -16.41
N ASP A 183 -12.21 7.67 -15.68
CA ASP A 183 -13.33 6.78 -15.36
C ASP A 183 -13.85 6.95 -13.91
N ASN A 184 -14.07 8.21 -13.49
CA ASN A 184 -14.53 8.60 -12.14
C ASN A 184 -13.64 8.09 -10.99
N ASP A 185 -12.35 7.95 -11.25
CA ASP A 185 -11.39 7.42 -10.29
C ASP A 185 -10.88 8.50 -9.33
N ILE A 186 -10.81 8.19 -8.04
CA ILE A 186 -10.55 9.20 -6.99
C ILE A 186 -9.07 9.33 -6.62
N TRP A 187 -8.20 8.50 -7.19
CA TRP A 187 -6.78 8.47 -6.83
C TRP A 187 -6.03 9.81 -7.01
N PRO A 188 -6.34 10.69 -7.99
CA PRO A 188 -5.63 11.97 -8.11
C PRO A 188 -5.91 12.89 -6.91
N ILE A 189 -7.01 12.65 -6.18
CA ILE A 189 -7.39 13.44 -5.01
C ILE A 189 -6.31 13.36 -3.93
N ALA A 190 -5.65 12.22 -3.75
CA ALA A 190 -4.56 12.10 -2.77
C ALA A 190 -3.41 13.08 -3.06
N PHE A 191 -3.08 13.30 -4.34
CA PHE A 191 -2.01 14.21 -4.77
C PHE A 191 -2.32 15.69 -4.45
N LEU A 192 -3.59 16.07 -4.33
CA LEU A 192 -3.99 17.42 -3.91
C LEU A 192 -3.52 17.75 -2.48
N PHE A 193 -3.18 16.74 -1.68
CA PHE A 193 -2.68 16.90 -0.32
C PHE A 193 -1.14 16.93 -0.24
N PHE A 194 -0.42 16.62 -1.32
CA PHE A 194 1.04 16.74 -1.37
C PHE A 194 1.58 18.14 -0.99
N PRO A 195 0.97 19.26 -1.43
CA PRO A 195 1.44 20.61 -1.08
C PRO A 195 1.52 20.87 0.44
N ILE A 196 0.74 20.14 1.26
CA ILE A 196 0.84 20.21 2.73
C ILE A 196 2.24 19.84 3.19
N TYR A 197 2.88 18.82 2.61
CA TYR A 197 4.21 18.37 3.01
C TYR A 197 5.29 19.38 2.63
N VAL A 198 5.15 20.05 1.49
CA VAL A 198 6.03 21.17 1.08
C VAL A 198 5.90 22.33 2.06
N TYR A 199 4.65 22.71 2.40
CA TYR A 199 4.38 23.72 3.42
C TYR A 199 4.99 23.35 4.78
N LEU A 200 4.82 22.10 5.22
CA LEU A 200 5.37 21.61 6.49
C LEU A 200 6.90 21.60 6.48
N ALA A 201 7.54 21.28 5.34
CA ALA A 201 8.99 21.34 5.18
C ALA A 201 9.51 22.77 5.39
N ILE A 202 8.86 23.76 4.77
CA ILE A 202 9.20 25.18 4.91
C ILE A 202 8.94 25.66 6.35
N LYS A 203 7.72 25.43 6.86
CA LYS A 203 7.30 25.86 8.20
C LYS A 203 8.21 25.33 9.30
N LYS A 204 8.60 24.05 9.21
CA LYS A 204 9.47 23.38 10.19
C LYS A 204 10.96 23.58 9.90
N ARG A 205 11.33 24.26 8.80
CA ARG A 205 12.71 24.38 8.30
C ARG A 205 13.42 23.01 8.21
N SER A 206 12.69 22.01 7.72
CA SER A 206 13.17 20.63 7.66
C SER A 206 13.75 20.32 6.28
N THR A 207 15.08 20.39 6.16
CA THR A 207 15.79 20.00 4.93
C THR A 207 15.51 18.55 4.56
N THR A 208 15.43 17.65 5.54
CA THR A 208 15.14 16.24 5.28
C THR A 208 13.76 16.05 4.65
N LEU A 209 12.71 16.70 5.16
CA LEU A 209 11.38 16.59 4.56
C LEU A 209 11.34 17.24 3.16
N ALA A 210 12.06 18.34 2.96
CA ALA A 210 12.18 18.97 1.64
C ALA A 210 12.82 18.02 0.60
N VAL A 211 13.86 17.28 0.99
CA VAL A 211 14.49 16.25 0.14
C VAL A 211 13.50 15.14 -0.23
N TYR A 212 12.69 14.67 0.71
CA TYR A 212 11.65 13.66 0.39
C TYR A 212 10.53 14.22 -0.50
N CYS A 213 10.17 15.49 -0.36
CA CYS A 213 9.24 16.14 -1.29
C CYS A 213 9.83 16.22 -2.70
N LEU A 214 11.14 16.48 -2.83
CA LEU A 214 11.82 16.46 -4.13
C LEU A 214 11.81 15.06 -4.74
N PHE A 215 12.16 14.02 -3.97
CA PHE A 215 12.09 12.64 -4.45
C PHE A 215 10.67 12.21 -4.85
N PHE A 216 9.65 12.65 -4.11
CA PHE A 216 8.25 12.43 -4.47
C PHE A 216 7.94 13.01 -5.86
N VAL A 217 8.32 14.27 -6.12
CA VAL A 217 8.09 14.93 -7.41
C VAL A 217 8.86 14.24 -8.54
N LEU A 218 10.14 13.91 -8.31
CA LEU A 218 10.97 13.23 -9.31
C LEU A 218 10.40 11.85 -9.65
N THR A 219 10.00 11.07 -8.64
CA THR A 219 9.39 9.75 -8.86
C THR A 219 8.08 9.87 -9.63
N THR A 220 7.23 10.83 -9.25
CA THR A 220 5.97 11.12 -9.96
C THR A 220 6.23 11.46 -11.42
N ALA A 221 7.18 12.35 -11.69
CA ALA A 221 7.54 12.75 -13.05
C ALA A 221 8.07 11.58 -13.89
N VAL A 222 8.94 10.74 -13.32
CA VAL A 222 9.47 9.55 -14.00
C VAL A 222 8.34 8.60 -14.39
N VAL A 223 7.47 8.21 -13.45
CA VAL A 223 6.38 7.26 -13.71
C VAL A 223 5.37 7.83 -14.71
N VAL A 224 4.98 9.10 -14.56
CA VAL A 224 4.05 9.73 -15.51
C VAL A 224 4.66 9.80 -16.90
N TYR A 225 5.95 10.15 -17.01
CA TYR A 225 6.65 10.20 -18.28
C TYR A 225 6.77 8.82 -18.95
N THR A 226 7.19 7.80 -18.21
CA THR A 226 7.32 6.44 -18.75
C THR A 226 5.98 5.87 -19.15
N ASN A 227 4.94 6.07 -18.34
CA ASN A 227 3.60 5.60 -18.66
C ASN A 227 2.99 6.34 -19.87
N HIS A 228 3.24 7.64 -20.00
CA HIS A 228 2.80 8.39 -21.17
C HIS A 228 3.52 7.92 -22.46
N PHE A 229 4.84 7.69 -22.40
CA PHE A 229 5.63 7.28 -23.55
C PHE A 229 5.35 5.84 -24.01
N LYS A 230 4.94 4.96 -23.09
CA LYS A 230 4.63 3.54 -23.36
C LYS A 230 3.12 3.23 -23.30
N ILE A 231 2.29 4.23 -23.58
CA ILE A 231 0.83 4.17 -23.47
C ILE A 231 0.20 2.97 -24.20
N GLU A 232 0.76 2.55 -25.34
CA GLU A 232 0.25 1.41 -26.12
C GLU A 232 0.41 0.07 -25.40
N PHE A 233 1.48 -0.11 -24.62
CA PHE A 233 1.70 -1.29 -23.78
C PHE A 233 0.80 -1.29 -22.53
N LEU A 234 0.41 -0.10 -22.07
CA LEU A 234 -0.47 0.07 -20.90
C LEU A 234 -1.97 0.08 -21.25
N ARG A 235 -2.32 -0.11 -22.53
CA ARG A 235 -3.71 -0.35 -22.99
C ARG A 235 -4.07 -1.84 -23.04
N GLY A 236 -3.12 -2.74 -22.77
CA GLY A 236 -3.36 -4.18 -22.71
C GLY A 236 -4.27 -4.59 -21.56
N ASN A 237 -4.91 -5.75 -21.69
CA ASN A 237 -5.85 -6.29 -20.70
C ASN A 237 -5.15 -7.09 -19.59
N THR A 238 -3.94 -6.69 -19.20
CA THR A 238 -3.09 -7.41 -18.24
C THR A 238 -3.32 -6.92 -16.82
N ASN A 239 -3.30 -7.84 -15.84
CA ASN A 239 -3.53 -7.53 -14.43
C ASN A 239 -2.34 -6.85 -13.73
N VAL A 240 -1.18 -6.77 -14.39
CA VAL A 240 0.10 -6.20 -13.88
C VAL A 240 -0.07 -4.97 -13.00
N HIS A 241 -0.87 -3.99 -13.42
CA HIS A 241 -1.00 -2.71 -12.72
C HIS A 241 -1.66 -2.87 -11.35
N HIS A 242 -2.63 -3.78 -11.27
CA HIS A 242 -3.36 -4.09 -10.06
C HIS A 242 -2.43 -4.81 -9.08
N GLU A 243 -1.75 -5.86 -9.55
CA GLU A 243 -0.81 -6.65 -8.74
C GLU A 243 0.37 -5.81 -8.23
N ILE A 244 0.95 -4.96 -9.08
CA ILE A 244 2.03 -4.03 -8.67
C ILE A 244 1.53 -3.09 -7.57
N LYS A 245 0.34 -2.53 -7.72
CA LYS A 245 -0.22 -1.59 -6.75
C LYS A 245 -0.52 -2.30 -5.41
N GLU A 246 -1.09 -3.49 -5.45
CA GLU A 246 -1.36 -4.33 -4.26
C GLU A 246 -0.06 -4.72 -3.55
N MET A 247 0.98 -5.11 -4.30
CA MET A 247 2.33 -5.33 -3.80
C MET A 247 2.91 -4.07 -3.15
N MET A 248 2.81 -2.91 -3.80
CA MET A 248 3.36 -1.66 -3.26
C MET A 248 2.64 -1.21 -1.99
N PHE A 249 1.30 -1.33 -1.96
CA PHE A 249 0.51 -1.08 -0.76
C PHE A 249 0.94 -1.97 0.41
N SER A 250 0.99 -3.29 0.18
CA SER A 250 1.32 -4.27 1.21
C SER A 250 2.74 -4.09 1.75
N ILE A 251 3.72 -3.76 0.90
CA ILE A 251 5.08 -3.40 1.33
C ILE A 251 5.07 -2.17 2.24
N ILE A 252 4.35 -1.11 1.89
CA ILE A 252 4.25 0.10 2.74
C ILE A 252 3.58 -0.20 4.08
N CYS A 253 2.60 -1.12 4.09
CA CYS A 253 1.96 -1.59 5.32
C CYS A 253 2.92 -2.32 6.27
N ILE A 254 3.97 -3.00 5.78
CA ILE A 254 5.03 -3.55 6.65
C ILE A 254 5.67 -2.43 7.47
N PHE A 255 6.10 -1.36 6.80
CA PHE A 255 6.77 -0.26 7.48
C PHE A 255 5.82 0.43 8.45
N TYR A 256 4.56 0.62 8.09
CA TYR A 256 3.60 1.27 8.98
C TYR A 256 3.24 0.39 10.20
N SER A 257 2.97 -0.91 10.01
CA SER A 257 2.72 -1.84 11.10
C SER A 257 3.93 -1.98 12.03
N TYR A 258 5.15 -1.96 11.50
CA TYR A 258 6.37 -1.89 12.30
C TYR A 258 6.47 -0.61 13.13
N ARG A 259 6.06 0.54 12.58
CA ARG A 259 5.97 1.80 13.34
C ARG A 259 4.97 1.70 14.48
N LEU A 260 3.81 1.09 14.26
CA LEU A 260 2.83 0.84 15.31
C LEU A 260 3.40 -0.07 16.41
N TYR A 261 4.06 -1.17 16.03
CA TYR A 261 4.68 -2.10 16.97
C TYR A 261 5.75 -1.45 17.87
N ILE A 262 6.63 -0.63 17.30
CA ILE A 262 7.65 0.09 18.10
C ILE A 262 7.01 1.14 19.00
N ASP A 263 5.95 1.81 18.53
CA ASP A 263 5.31 2.92 19.24
C ASP A 263 4.52 2.48 20.46
N GLU A 264 4.03 1.23 20.51
CA GLU A 264 3.56 0.58 21.73
C GLU A 264 4.76 0.41 22.69
N LYS A 265 5.19 1.50 23.34
CA LYS A 265 6.33 1.49 24.27
C LYS A 265 5.91 0.87 25.60
N SER A 266 6.75 -0.04 26.07
CA SER A 266 6.81 -0.49 27.46
C SER A 266 7.11 0.64 28.42
#